data_AF-A0AAW3RFL2-F1
#
_entry.id   AF-A0AAW3RFL2-F1
#
_cell.length_a   1.000
_cell.length_b   1.000
_cell.length_c   1.000
_cell.angle_alpha   90.00
_cell.angle_beta   90.00
_cell.angle_gamma   90.00
#
_symmetry.space_group_name_H-M   'P 1'
#
loop_
_entity.id
_entity.type
_entity.pdbx_description
1 polymer ?
#
loop_
_entity_poly.entity_id
_entity_poly.type
_entity_poly.pdbx_seq_one_letter_code
_entity_poly.pdbx_strand_id
1 'polypeptide(L)'
;MEENAGQIVDWRALYEKALNHDYNERFIGDIKTPVKYATPTLRTMLADVEHKLSQNFVQNEIPAEFQAAYSRRLSEGKDETLEGQILSVADKIDLLYESFGEIQKGNPEPVFRDIYQESLKTIVAFKKMTSVQYFLKAVLPEMLAEPFTHQDQLQALTTQILTAGPQSD
;
A
#
# COMPACT_ATOMS: atom_id res chain seq x y z
N MET A 1 -5.93 12.60 10.84
CA MET A 1 -5.14 13.66 10.17
C MET A 1 -5.96 14.38 9.12
N GLU A 2 -6.52 13.65 8.13
CA GLU A 2 -7.38 14.27 7.11
C GLU A 2 -8.60 14.98 7.73
N GLU A 3 -9.28 14.34 8.68
CA GLU A 3 -10.40 14.95 9.42
C GLU A 3 -9.99 16.23 10.16
N ASN A 4 -8.81 16.23 10.81
CA ASN A 4 -8.26 17.43 11.46
C ASN A 4 -7.90 18.55 10.47
N ALA A 5 -7.67 18.22 9.20
CA ALA A 5 -7.45 19.18 8.11
C ALA A 5 -8.76 19.62 7.44
N GLY A 6 -9.91 19.22 7.97
CA GLY A 6 -11.24 19.61 7.49
C GLY A 6 -11.80 18.72 6.38
N GLN A 7 -11.18 17.58 6.08
CA GLN A 7 -11.77 16.58 5.19
C GLN A 7 -12.88 15.80 5.89
N ILE A 8 -13.90 15.40 5.14
CA ILE A 8 -14.93 14.48 5.64
C ILE A 8 -14.44 13.06 5.38
N VAL A 9 -14.34 12.25 6.44
CA VAL A 9 -13.93 10.85 6.36
C VAL A 9 -15.13 9.94 6.59
N ASP A 10 -15.42 9.05 5.64
CA ASP A 10 -16.32 7.93 5.89
C ASP A 10 -15.54 6.82 6.60
N TRP A 11 -15.63 6.83 7.93
CA TRP A 11 -14.98 5.84 8.78
C TRP A 11 -15.38 4.40 8.46
N ARG A 12 -16.63 4.17 8.04
CA ARG A 12 -17.06 2.82 7.66
C ARG A 12 -16.34 2.38 6.39
N ALA A 13 -16.31 3.22 5.37
CA ALA A 13 -15.62 2.92 4.13
C ALA A 13 -14.12 2.73 4.36
N LEU A 14 -13.49 3.59 5.18
CA LEU A 14 -12.08 3.48 5.55
C LEU A 14 -11.76 2.12 6.19
N TYR A 15 -12.51 1.75 7.23
CA TYR A 15 -12.28 0.48 7.93
C TYR A 15 -12.67 -0.74 7.09
N GLU A 16 -13.76 -0.68 6.31
CA GLU A 16 -14.14 -1.79 5.42
C GLU A 16 -13.06 -1.99 4.33
N LYS A 17 -12.51 -0.93 3.74
CA LYS A 17 -11.42 -1.05 2.75
C LYS A 17 -10.15 -1.62 3.39
N ALA A 18 -9.68 -1.05 4.49
CA ALA A 18 -8.43 -1.47 5.12
C ALA A 18 -8.48 -2.91 5.66
N LEU A 19 -9.55 -3.28 6.37
CA LEU A 19 -9.64 -4.58 7.03
C LEU A 19 -9.72 -5.76 6.04
N ASN A 20 -10.26 -5.53 4.84
CA ASN A 20 -10.62 -6.60 3.93
C ASN A 20 -9.74 -6.67 2.66
N HIS A 21 -8.82 -5.72 2.44
CA HIS A 21 -8.12 -5.58 1.17
C HIS A 21 -7.31 -6.83 0.74
N ASP A 22 -6.69 -7.53 1.69
CA ASP A 22 -5.92 -8.76 1.40
C ASP A 22 -6.68 -10.05 1.69
N TYR A 23 -7.99 -9.98 2.00
CA TYR A 23 -8.77 -11.21 2.25
C TYR A 23 -8.75 -12.17 1.03
N ASN A 24 -8.69 -11.61 -0.17
CA ASN A 24 -8.66 -12.38 -1.41
C ASN A 24 -7.34 -13.16 -1.61
N GLU A 25 -6.28 -12.86 -0.86
CA GLU A 25 -5.03 -13.66 -0.88
C GLU A 25 -5.25 -15.10 -0.44
N ARG A 26 -6.36 -15.38 0.26
CA ARG A 26 -6.80 -16.75 0.55
C ARG A 26 -6.95 -17.62 -0.70
N PHE A 27 -7.24 -17.03 -1.86
CA PHE A 27 -7.51 -17.77 -3.10
C PHE A 27 -6.31 -17.84 -4.04
N ILE A 28 -5.56 -16.74 -4.21
CA ILE A 28 -4.47 -16.64 -5.22
C ILE A 28 -3.08 -16.56 -4.57
N GLY A 29 -2.99 -16.39 -3.25
CA GLY A 29 -1.74 -16.03 -2.59
C GLY A 29 -1.26 -14.63 -3.02
N ASP A 30 -0.26 -14.11 -2.31
CA ASP A 30 0.35 -12.82 -2.66
C ASP A 30 1.22 -12.96 -3.92
N ILE A 31 0.88 -12.20 -4.97
CA ILE A 31 1.70 -12.08 -6.17
C ILE A 31 2.61 -10.87 -5.98
N LYS A 32 3.90 -11.16 -5.72
CA LYS A 32 4.91 -10.14 -5.48
C LYS A 32 4.99 -9.09 -6.59
N THR A 33 5.20 -7.84 -6.18
CA THR A 33 5.22 -6.61 -7.00
C THR A 33 5.92 -6.77 -8.36
N PRO A 34 7.15 -7.31 -8.48
CA PRO A 34 7.82 -7.39 -9.80
C PRO A 34 7.05 -8.24 -10.82
N VAL A 35 6.34 -9.28 -10.38
CA VAL A 35 5.52 -10.15 -11.24
C VAL A 35 4.17 -9.49 -11.53
N LYS A 36 3.53 -8.91 -10.51
CA LYS A 36 2.22 -8.24 -10.63
C LYS A 36 2.25 -7.09 -11.66
N TYR A 37 3.38 -6.39 -11.77
CA TYR A 37 3.57 -5.25 -12.66
C TYR A 37 4.44 -5.55 -13.89
N ALA A 38 4.70 -6.83 -14.22
CA ALA A 38 5.56 -7.19 -15.35
C ALA A 38 5.02 -6.69 -16.70
N THR A 39 3.69 -6.72 -16.90
CA THR A 39 3.02 -6.08 -18.03
C THR A 39 1.63 -5.57 -17.63
N PRO A 40 1.10 -4.51 -18.29
CA PRO A 40 -0.27 -4.07 -18.07
C PRO A 40 -1.29 -5.19 -18.30
N THR A 41 -1.08 -6.01 -19.33
CA THR A 41 -1.96 -7.15 -19.64
C THR A 41 -2.00 -8.17 -18.51
N LEU A 42 -0.84 -8.57 -18.00
CA LEU A 42 -0.77 -9.53 -16.88
C LEU A 42 -1.45 -8.96 -15.63
N ARG A 43 -1.22 -7.68 -15.32
CA ARG A 43 -1.88 -7.01 -14.19
C ARG A 43 -3.40 -7.07 -14.30
N THR A 44 -3.96 -6.75 -15.47
CA THR A 44 -5.41 -6.82 -15.71
C THR A 44 -5.92 -8.25 -15.60
N MET A 45 -5.20 -9.23 -16.16
CA MET A 45 -5.59 -10.63 -16.06
C MET A 45 -5.61 -11.11 -14.60
N LEU A 46 -4.61 -10.74 -13.80
CA LEU A 46 -4.56 -11.11 -12.39
C LEU A 46 -5.71 -10.48 -11.60
N ALA A 47 -5.99 -9.20 -11.82
CA ALA A 47 -7.11 -8.50 -11.20
C ALA A 47 -8.46 -9.14 -11.59
N ASP A 48 -8.64 -9.53 -12.86
CA ASP A 48 -9.84 -10.22 -13.33
C ASP A 48 -10.03 -11.59 -12.67
N VAL A 49 -8.94 -12.35 -12.48
CA VAL A 49 -9.00 -13.66 -11.81
C VAL A 49 -9.34 -13.46 -10.33
N GLU A 50 -8.69 -12.52 -9.64
CA GLU A 50 -8.96 -12.19 -8.24
C GLU A 50 -10.44 -11.80 -8.04
N HIS A 51 -10.94 -10.90 -8.89
CA HIS A 51 -12.33 -10.45 -8.86
C HIS A 51 -13.32 -11.61 -9.03
N LYS A 52 -13.09 -12.48 -10.02
CA LYS A 52 -13.95 -13.65 -10.28
C LYS A 52 -13.94 -14.64 -9.12
N LEU A 53 -12.78 -14.89 -8.52
CA LEU A 53 -12.70 -15.79 -7.37
C LEU A 53 -13.43 -15.23 -6.15
N SER A 54 -13.26 -13.93 -5.88
CA SER A 54 -13.99 -13.25 -4.81
C SER A 54 -15.51 -13.30 -5.04
N GLN A 55 -15.98 -13.02 -6.26
CA GLN A 55 -17.40 -13.13 -6.61
C GLN A 55 -17.93 -14.55 -6.46
N ASN A 56 -17.20 -15.55 -6.96
CA ASN A 56 -17.58 -16.95 -6.83
C ASN A 56 -17.64 -17.37 -5.35
N PHE A 57 -16.71 -16.93 -4.52
CA PHE A 57 -16.74 -17.18 -3.09
C PHE A 57 -17.98 -16.57 -2.45
N VAL A 58 -18.29 -15.30 -2.72
CA VAL A 58 -19.47 -14.65 -2.14
C VAL A 58 -20.76 -15.34 -2.57
N GLN A 59 -20.89 -15.74 -3.84
CA GLN A 59 -22.10 -16.39 -4.34
C GLN A 59 -22.33 -17.78 -3.73
N ASN A 60 -21.25 -18.56 -3.52
CA ASN A 60 -21.36 -19.97 -3.13
C ASN A 60 -21.24 -20.20 -1.62
N GLU A 61 -20.49 -19.36 -0.90
CA GLU A 61 -20.13 -19.59 0.51
C GLU A 61 -20.82 -18.64 1.49
N ILE A 62 -21.35 -17.50 1.02
CA ILE A 62 -21.97 -16.49 1.89
C ILE A 62 -23.50 -16.57 1.79
N PRO A 63 -24.24 -16.61 2.93
CA PRO A 63 -25.71 -16.57 2.93
C PRO A 63 -26.25 -15.35 2.19
N ALA A 64 -27.37 -15.54 1.47
CA ALA A 64 -27.93 -14.57 0.53
C ALA A 64 -28.14 -13.17 1.13
N GLU A 65 -28.59 -13.10 2.38
CA GLU A 65 -28.83 -11.85 3.12
C GLU A 65 -27.55 -11.03 3.38
N PHE A 66 -26.37 -11.65 3.32
CA PHE A 66 -25.08 -11.01 3.57
C PHE A 66 -24.24 -10.80 2.30
N GLN A 67 -24.61 -11.42 1.17
CA GLN A 67 -23.81 -11.37 -0.06
C GLN A 67 -23.50 -9.93 -0.49
N ALA A 68 -24.48 -9.03 -0.49
CA ALA A 68 -24.26 -7.63 -0.86
C ALA A 68 -23.21 -6.92 0.02
N ALA A 69 -23.16 -7.24 1.32
CA ALA A 69 -22.17 -6.66 2.23
C ALA A 69 -20.77 -7.22 1.95
N TYR A 70 -20.65 -8.52 1.68
CA TYR A 70 -19.36 -9.15 1.38
C TYR A 70 -18.85 -8.78 -0.01
N SER A 71 -19.72 -8.69 -1.03
CA SER A 71 -19.32 -8.20 -2.36
C SER A 71 -18.73 -6.79 -2.30
N ARG A 72 -19.29 -5.89 -1.47
CA ARG A 72 -18.73 -4.55 -1.26
C ARG A 72 -17.40 -4.57 -0.51
N ARG A 73 -17.25 -5.46 0.48
CA ARG A 73 -16.04 -5.52 1.33
C ARG A 73 -14.86 -6.17 0.63
N LEU A 74 -15.12 -7.14 -0.25
CA LEU A 74 -14.09 -7.93 -0.93
C LEU A 74 -13.78 -7.43 -2.37
N SER A 75 -14.42 -6.34 -2.80
CA SER A 75 -14.06 -5.63 -4.03
C SER A 75 -12.78 -4.80 -3.84
N GLU A 76 -12.15 -4.40 -4.94
CA GLU A 76 -10.98 -3.51 -4.93
C GLU A 76 -11.24 -2.26 -4.09
N GLY A 77 -10.39 -2.06 -3.09
CA GLY A 77 -10.51 -0.97 -2.12
C GLY A 77 -9.73 0.28 -2.51
N LYS A 78 -8.69 0.14 -3.33
CA LYS A 78 -7.79 1.22 -3.77
C LYS A 78 -8.41 1.94 -4.97
N ASP A 79 -9.12 3.03 -4.69
CA ASP A 79 -9.78 3.88 -5.68
C ASP A 79 -9.49 5.37 -5.45
N GLU A 80 -10.13 6.25 -6.22
CA GLU A 80 -9.91 7.70 -6.16
C GLU A 80 -10.53 8.38 -4.92
N THR A 81 -11.33 7.66 -4.12
CA THR A 81 -11.92 8.21 -2.89
C THR A 81 -10.85 8.51 -1.85
N LEU A 82 -11.15 9.38 -0.88
CA LEU A 82 -10.20 9.68 0.20
C LEU A 82 -9.81 8.39 0.95
N GLU A 83 -10.77 7.52 1.24
CA GLU A 83 -10.56 6.26 1.93
C GLU A 83 -9.75 5.26 1.11
N GLY A 84 -9.97 5.21 -0.21
CA GLY A 84 -9.18 4.38 -1.13
C GLY A 84 -7.74 4.85 -1.29
N GLN A 85 -7.51 6.17 -1.31
CA GLN A 85 -6.17 6.74 -1.28
C GLN A 85 -5.48 6.50 0.06
N ILE A 86 -6.20 6.61 1.19
CA ILE A 86 -5.68 6.25 2.52
C ILE A 86 -5.25 4.79 2.54
N LEU A 87 -6.05 3.86 2.02
CA LEU A 87 -5.67 2.45 1.89
C LEU A 87 -4.40 2.28 1.05
N SER A 88 -4.33 2.95 -0.10
CA SER A 88 -3.18 2.88 -1.01
C SER A 88 -1.88 3.31 -0.34
N VAL A 89 -1.94 4.37 0.48
CA VAL A 89 -0.79 4.86 1.24
C VAL A 89 -0.47 3.95 2.43
N ALA A 90 -1.47 3.52 3.20
CA ALA A 90 -1.28 2.72 4.40
C ALA A 90 -0.61 1.37 4.08
N ASP A 91 -1.07 0.68 3.04
CA ASP A 91 -0.47 -0.55 2.52
C ASP A 91 1.01 -0.36 2.16
N LYS A 92 1.35 0.76 1.48
CA LYS A 92 2.74 1.07 1.13
C LYS A 92 3.60 1.47 2.32
N ILE A 93 3.01 2.08 3.35
CA ILE A 93 3.74 2.37 4.59
C ILE A 93 4.10 1.05 5.29
N ASP A 94 3.18 0.09 5.37
CA ASP A 94 3.43 -1.23 5.95
C ASP A 94 4.59 -1.94 5.23
N LEU A 95 4.51 -2.05 3.90
CA LEU A 95 5.56 -2.63 3.06
C LEU A 95 6.92 -1.90 3.18
N LEU A 96 6.89 -0.58 3.39
CA LEU A 96 8.09 0.22 3.67
C LEU A 96 8.70 -0.13 5.03
N TYR A 97 7.89 -0.32 6.08
CA TYR A 97 8.37 -0.75 7.40
C TYR A 97 8.91 -2.17 7.39
N GLU A 98 8.28 -3.10 6.67
CA GLU A 98 8.77 -4.48 6.54
C GLU A 98 10.16 -4.51 5.89
N SER A 99 10.30 -3.83 4.75
CA SER A 99 11.57 -3.75 4.02
C SER A 99 12.64 -2.99 4.80
N PHE A 100 12.26 -1.91 5.51
CA PHE A 100 13.15 -1.19 6.41
C PHE A 100 13.66 -2.11 7.54
N GLY A 101 12.79 -2.89 8.17
CA GLY A 101 13.18 -3.81 9.24
C GLY A 101 14.17 -4.88 8.78
N GLU A 102 14.06 -5.38 7.55
CA GLU A 102 15.03 -6.31 6.98
C GLU A 102 16.38 -5.63 6.68
N ILE A 103 16.37 -4.40 6.15
CA ILE A 103 17.59 -3.60 5.94
C ILE A 103 18.28 -3.33 7.29
N GLN A 104 17.51 -2.96 8.32
CA GLN A 104 18.00 -2.67 9.66
C GLN A 104 18.68 -3.88 10.31
N LYS A 105 18.16 -5.09 10.08
CA LYS A 105 18.77 -6.36 10.51
C LYS A 105 20.02 -6.74 9.69
N GLY A 106 20.36 -5.97 8.65
CA GLY A 106 21.52 -6.22 7.80
C GLY A 106 21.30 -7.30 6.75
N ASN A 107 20.06 -7.53 6.32
CA ASN A 107 19.75 -8.47 5.25
C ASN A 107 20.46 -8.04 3.94
N PRO A 108 21.33 -8.90 3.34
CA PRO A 108 22.13 -8.51 2.18
C PRO A 108 21.35 -8.50 0.87
N GLU A 109 20.12 -9.02 0.85
CA GLU A 109 19.33 -9.12 -0.37
C GLU A 109 18.92 -7.74 -0.90
N PRO A 110 19.27 -7.39 -2.15
CA PRO A 110 19.00 -6.05 -2.70
C PRO A 110 17.51 -5.75 -2.84
N VAL A 111 16.67 -6.79 -2.91
CA VAL A 111 15.21 -6.68 -3.08
C VAL A 111 14.56 -5.81 -2.00
N PHE A 112 15.06 -5.81 -0.77
CA PHE A 112 14.49 -4.98 0.30
C PHE A 112 14.74 -3.49 0.07
N ARG A 113 15.89 -3.13 -0.53
CA ARG A 113 16.16 -1.74 -0.92
C ARG A 113 15.25 -1.31 -2.08
N ASP A 114 15.00 -2.21 -3.03
CA ASP A 114 14.10 -1.96 -4.15
C ASP A 114 12.65 -1.77 -3.68
N ILE A 115 12.19 -2.62 -2.76
CA ILE A 115 10.85 -2.52 -2.13
C ILE A 115 10.73 -1.22 -1.35
N TYR A 116 11.73 -0.85 -0.54
CA TYR A 116 11.75 0.41 0.18
C TYR A 116 11.64 1.62 -0.77
N GLN A 117 12.46 1.61 -1.83
CA GLN A 117 12.48 2.68 -2.83
C GLN A 117 11.12 2.81 -3.55
N GLU A 118 10.54 1.70 -4.02
CA GLU A 118 9.25 1.71 -4.70
C GLU A 118 8.15 2.19 -3.76
N SER A 119 8.10 1.67 -2.54
CA SER A 119 7.10 2.05 -1.54
C SER A 119 7.17 3.54 -1.23
N LEU A 120 8.37 4.08 -1.00
CA LEU A 120 8.55 5.51 -0.73
C LEU A 120 8.17 6.38 -1.94
N LYS A 121 8.53 5.98 -3.17
CA LYS A 121 8.11 6.70 -4.39
C LYS A 121 6.59 6.74 -4.52
N THR A 122 5.93 5.61 -4.27
CA THR A 122 4.47 5.52 -4.31
C THR A 122 3.83 6.40 -3.24
N ILE A 123 4.33 6.39 -1.98
CA ILE A 123 3.85 7.29 -0.92
C ILE A 123 4.01 8.76 -1.33
N VAL A 124 5.15 9.15 -1.91
CA VAL A 124 5.43 10.53 -2.37
C VAL A 124 4.49 10.96 -3.49
N ALA A 125 3.97 10.04 -4.32
CA ALA A 125 2.96 10.36 -5.33
C ALA A 125 1.68 10.94 -4.70
N PHE A 126 1.37 10.56 -3.46
CA PHE A 126 0.24 11.05 -2.67
C PHE A 126 0.57 12.26 -1.77
N LYS A 127 1.69 12.97 -1.99
CA LYS A 127 2.17 14.10 -1.15
C LYS A 127 1.18 15.25 -0.89
N LYS A 128 0.07 15.30 -1.64
CA LYS A 128 -1.01 16.28 -1.40
C LYS A 128 -1.87 15.93 -0.18
N MET A 129 -1.91 14.66 0.23
CA MET A 129 -2.67 14.19 1.39
C MET A 129 -2.04 14.68 2.70
N THR A 130 -2.86 15.06 3.67
CA THR A 130 -2.40 15.54 4.99
C THR A 130 -1.63 14.44 5.73
N SER A 131 -2.13 13.21 5.64
CA SER A 131 -1.53 12.00 6.21
C SER A 131 -0.11 11.76 5.69
N VAL A 132 0.08 11.87 4.37
CA VAL A 132 1.40 11.72 3.74
C VAL A 132 2.34 12.85 4.16
N GLN A 133 1.88 14.10 4.18
CA GLN A 133 2.70 15.23 4.64
C GLN A 133 3.18 15.04 6.08
N TYR A 134 2.31 14.54 6.95
CA TYR A 134 2.69 14.22 8.32
C TYR A 134 3.70 13.07 8.38
N PHE A 135 3.45 11.97 7.64
CA PHE A 135 4.36 10.84 7.57
C PHE A 135 5.77 11.28 7.14
N LEU A 136 5.87 12.03 6.04
CA LEU A 136 7.15 12.51 5.51
C LEU A 136 7.87 13.49 6.45
N LYS A 137 7.12 14.32 7.20
CA LYS A 137 7.68 15.36 8.07
C LYS A 137 8.06 14.86 9.47
N ALA A 138 7.28 13.93 10.02
CA ALA A 138 7.39 13.52 11.42
C ALA A 138 7.85 12.07 11.57
N VAL A 139 7.25 11.14 10.82
CA VAL A 139 7.45 9.70 11.04
C VAL A 139 8.70 9.19 10.31
N LEU A 140 8.84 9.52 9.02
CA LEU A 140 9.96 9.06 8.20
C LEU A 140 11.34 9.52 8.74
N PRO A 141 11.51 10.77 9.20
CA PRO A 141 12.79 11.19 9.78
C PRO A 141 13.12 10.47 11.08
N GLU A 142 12.11 10.19 11.92
CA GLU A 142 12.29 9.44 13.17
C GLU A 142 12.71 7.99 12.89
N MET A 143 12.03 7.33 11.95
CA MET A 143 12.37 5.98 11.50
C MET A 143 13.82 5.90 10.98
N LEU A 144 14.29 6.91 10.23
CA LEU A 144 15.66 6.96 9.69
C LEU A 144 16.72 7.37 10.72
N ALA A 145 16.33 7.85 11.90
CA ALA A 145 17.26 8.24 12.96
C ALA A 145 17.74 7.03 13.79
N GLU A 146 17.08 5.88 13.71
CA GLU A 146 17.50 4.67 14.39
C GLU A 146 18.88 4.21 13.88
N PRO A 147 19.85 3.91 14.77
CA PRO A 147 21.18 3.52 14.37
C PRO A 147 21.22 2.08 13.85
N PHE A 148 21.71 1.88 12.63
CA PHE A 148 21.97 0.56 12.04
C PHE A 148 23.07 0.60 10.97
N THR A 149 23.55 -0.56 10.56
CA THR A 149 24.60 -0.67 9.54
C THR A 149 24.11 -0.15 8.19
N HIS A 150 24.89 0.73 7.54
CA HIS A 150 24.53 1.38 6.27
C HIS A 150 23.38 2.40 6.34
N GLN A 151 23.07 2.94 7.53
CA GLN A 151 22.09 4.01 7.71
C GLN A 151 22.31 5.20 6.76
N ASP A 152 23.55 5.65 6.57
CA ASP A 152 23.89 6.76 5.66
C ASP A 152 23.46 6.50 4.21
N GLN A 153 23.57 5.24 3.74
CA GLN A 153 23.17 4.87 2.39
C GLN A 153 21.65 4.98 2.22
N LEU A 154 20.90 4.51 3.22
CA LEU A 154 19.43 4.59 3.17
C LEU A 154 18.96 6.04 3.29
N GLN A 155 19.58 6.85 4.15
CA GLN A 155 19.27 8.28 4.25
C GLN A 155 19.56 9.05 2.96
N ALA A 156 20.69 8.75 2.29
CA ALA A 156 21.02 9.34 0.99
C ALA A 156 19.98 8.96 -0.08
N LEU A 157 19.59 7.68 -0.14
CA LEU A 157 18.55 7.19 -1.04
C LEU A 157 17.20 7.90 -0.79
N THR A 158 16.77 7.97 0.47
CA THR A 158 15.53 8.66 0.85
C THR A 158 15.57 10.12 0.45
N THR A 159 16.67 10.82 0.72
CA THR A 159 16.84 12.23 0.32
C THR A 159 16.73 12.40 -1.19
N GLN A 160 17.38 11.52 -1.96
CA GLN A 160 17.30 11.54 -3.42
C GLN A 160 15.84 11.42 -3.89
N ILE A 161 15.06 10.48 -3.35
CA ILE A 161 13.66 10.27 -3.72
C ILE A 161 12.80 11.50 -3.37
N LEU A 162 12.98 12.08 -2.18
CA LEU A 162 12.20 13.25 -1.75
C LEU A 162 12.52 14.51 -2.59
N THR A 163 13.77 14.66 -3.05
CA THR A 163 14.20 15.79 -3.90
C THR A 163 13.86 15.63 -5.38
N ALA A 164 13.75 14.40 -5.89
CA ALA A 164 13.58 14.13 -7.32
C ALA A 164 12.24 14.64 -7.89
N GLY A 165 11.25 14.97 -7.05
CA GLY A 165 9.91 15.31 -7.50
C GLY A 165 9.21 14.13 -8.20
N PRO A 166 7.90 14.20 -8.49
CA PRO A 166 7.24 13.13 -9.23
C PRO A 166 7.86 13.05 -10.63
N GLN A 167 8.44 11.89 -10.97
CA GLN A 167 8.79 11.57 -12.35
C GLN A 167 7.47 11.53 -13.13
N SER A 168 7.33 12.46 -14.08
CA SER A 168 6.30 12.42 -15.09
C SER A 168 6.60 11.27 -16.05
N ASP A 169 5.84 10.19 -15.93
CA ASP A 169 5.63 9.24 -17.03
C ASP A 169 4.67 9.84 -18.08
#